data_AF-A0A662N1B6-F1
#
_entry.id   AF-A0A662N1B6-F1
#
_cell.length_a   1.000
_cell.length_b   1.000
_cell.length_c   1.000
_cell.angle_alpha   90.00
_cell.angle_beta   90.00
_cell.angle_gamma   90.00
#
_symmetry.space_group_name_H-M   'P 1'
#
loop_
_entity.id
_entity.type
_entity.pdbx_description
1 polymer ?
#
loop_
_entity_poly.entity_id
_entity_poly.type
_entity_poly.pdbx_seq_one_letter_code
_entity_poly.pdbx_strand_id
1 'polypeptide(L)'
;MNRAETILLGITGIWGFTFPAMKVSLDYIPPILFLAYRFGIASLFMLLIFRRRALAKETFFEGFILGATLFFGHGFQIVGLKYTSASNSAFITSLYVVFTPFIAYFILGDEVKE
;
A
#
# COMPACT_ATOMS: atom_id res chain seq x y z
N MET A 1 7.25 -18.60 -20.36
CA MET A 1 6.59 -17.74 -19.37
C MET A 1 5.09 -17.92 -19.51
N ASN A 2 4.42 -18.36 -18.46
CA ASN A 2 2.97 -18.53 -18.44
C ASN A 2 2.27 -17.15 -18.35
N ARG A 3 0.95 -17.10 -18.65
CA ARG A 3 0.17 -15.86 -18.53
C ARG A 3 0.26 -15.26 -17.13
N ALA A 4 0.20 -16.09 -16.08
CA ALA A 4 0.29 -15.65 -14.69
C ALA A 4 1.65 -14.99 -14.37
N GLU A 5 2.76 -15.59 -14.79
CA GLU A 5 4.12 -15.05 -14.59
C GLU A 5 4.29 -13.69 -15.29
N THR A 6 3.71 -13.55 -16.47
CA THR A 6 3.75 -12.29 -17.23
C THR A 6 2.96 -11.19 -16.53
N ILE A 7 1.78 -11.52 -15.99
CA ILE A 7 0.97 -10.59 -15.20
C ILE A 7 1.72 -10.18 -13.93
N LEU A 8 2.34 -11.12 -13.23
CA LEU A 8 3.12 -10.83 -12.02
C LEU A 8 4.29 -9.89 -12.30
N LEU A 9 5.07 -10.16 -13.35
CA LEU A 9 6.16 -9.26 -13.76
C LEU A 9 5.65 -7.85 -14.09
N GLY A 10 4.52 -7.74 -14.78
CA GLY A 10 3.87 -6.46 -15.06
C GLY A 10 3.48 -5.70 -13.78
N ILE A 11 2.83 -6.38 -12.84
CA ILE A 11 2.44 -5.79 -11.53
C ILE A 11 3.67 -5.37 -10.74
N THR A 12 4.72 -6.20 -10.68
CA THR A 12 5.98 -5.88 -10.01
C THR A 12 6.63 -4.64 -10.62
N GLY A 13 6.65 -4.52 -11.96
CA GLY A 13 7.17 -3.34 -12.65
C GLY A 13 6.38 -2.07 -12.32
N ILE A 14 5.04 -2.14 -12.39
CA ILE A 14 4.16 -1.01 -12.08
C ILE A 14 4.35 -0.57 -10.62
N TRP A 15 4.37 -1.52 -9.69
CA TRP A 15 4.51 -1.22 -8.26
C TRP A 15 5.91 -0.70 -7.92
N GLY A 16 6.97 -1.30 -8.45
CA GLY A 16 8.35 -0.86 -8.22
C GLY A 16 8.61 0.56 -8.73
N PHE A 17 8.04 0.93 -9.88
CA PHE A 17 8.16 2.29 -10.45
C PHE A 17 7.52 3.38 -9.58
N THR A 18 6.61 3.02 -8.66
CA THR A 18 5.96 4.02 -7.81
C THR A 18 6.94 4.76 -6.90
N PHE A 19 8.03 4.13 -6.43
CA PHE A 19 8.97 4.77 -5.51
C PHE A 19 9.74 5.95 -6.14
N PRO A 20 10.37 5.80 -7.33
CA PRO A 20 10.93 6.94 -8.05
C PRO A 20 9.90 8.03 -8.34
N ALA A 21 8.70 7.66 -8.82
CA ALA A 21 7.66 8.63 -9.15
C ALA A 21 7.18 9.42 -7.92
N MET A 22 7.01 8.75 -6.78
CA MET A 22 6.71 9.40 -5.49
C MET A 22 7.84 10.31 -5.06
N LYS A 23 9.10 9.87 -5.17
CA LYS A 23 10.26 10.68 -4.75
C LYS A 23 10.32 12.01 -5.51
N VAL A 24 10.13 11.98 -6.83
CA VAL A 24 10.07 13.20 -7.66
C VAL A 24 8.87 14.08 -7.26
N SER A 25 7.72 13.46 -6.95
CA SER A 25 6.53 14.22 -6.54
C SER A 25 6.74 14.97 -5.21
N LEU A 26 7.56 14.44 -4.31
CA LEU A 26 7.86 15.07 -3.02
C LEU A 26 8.66 16.38 -3.13
N ASP A 27 9.23 16.67 -4.30
CA ASP A 27 9.88 17.96 -4.57
C ASP A 27 8.85 19.09 -4.79
N TYR A 28 7.60 18.73 -5.12
CA TYR A 28 6.54 19.68 -5.45
C TYR A 28 5.43 19.74 -4.39
N ILE A 29 5.15 18.62 -3.72
CA ILE A 29 4.04 18.51 -2.76
C ILE A 29 4.44 17.83 -1.46
N PRO A 30 3.91 18.31 -0.30
CA PRO A 30 4.18 17.69 0.99
C PRO A 30 3.77 16.21 1.04
N PRO A 31 4.50 15.35 1.79
CA PRO A 31 4.27 13.90 1.82
C PRO A 31 2.84 13.48 2.19
N ILE A 32 2.28 14.08 3.24
CA ILE A 32 0.91 13.75 3.69
C ILE A 32 -0.14 14.26 2.70
N LEU A 33 0.12 15.38 2.03
CA LEU A 33 -0.78 15.91 1.00
C LEU A 33 -0.77 15.03 -0.25
N PHE A 34 0.40 14.52 -0.66
CA PHE A 34 0.51 13.52 -1.72
C PHE A 34 -0.36 12.29 -1.41
N LEU A 35 -0.29 11.80 -0.16
CA LEU A 35 -1.07 10.66 0.29
C LEU A 35 -2.58 10.94 0.27
N ALA A 36 -2.99 12.13 0.73
CA ALA A 36 -4.38 12.57 0.71
C ALA A 36 -4.95 12.61 -0.71
N TYR A 37 -4.21 13.14 -1.69
CA TYR A 37 -4.64 13.10 -3.09
C TYR A 37 -4.73 11.67 -3.62
N ARG A 38 -3.70 10.84 -3.40
CA ARG A 38 -3.66 9.46 -3.89
C ARG A 38 -4.85 8.64 -3.38
N PHE A 39 -5.06 8.62 -2.06
CA PHE A 39 -6.15 7.85 -1.45
C PHE A 39 -7.51 8.53 -1.58
N GLY A 40 -7.58 9.86 -1.63
CA GLY A 40 -8.82 10.60 -1.86
C GLY A 40 -9.39 10.32 -3.25
N ILE A 41 -8.55 10.36 -4.28
CA ILE A 41 -8.95 10.02 -5.65
C ILE A 41 -9.40 8.55 -5.70
N ALA A 42 -8.60 7.62 -5.17
CA ALA A 42 -8.95 6.19 -5.15
C ALA A 42 -10.27 5.92 -4.42
N SER A 43 -10.49 6.57 -3.28
CA SER A 43 -11.73 6.47 -2.49
C SER A 43 -12.93 6.99 -3.28
N LEU A 44 -12.80 8.13 -3.96
CA LEU A 44 -13.87 8.68 -4.79
C LEU A 44 -14.23 7.72 -5.93
N PHE A 45 -13.24 7.18 -6.63
CA PHE A 45 -13.46 6.17 -7.68
C PHE A 45 -14.18 4.93 -7.13
N MET A 46 -13.74 4.41 -5.98
CA MET A 46 -14.37 3.25 -5.34
C MET A 46 -15.81 3.54 -4.90
N LEU A 47 -16.08 4.74 -4.38
CA LEU A 47 -17.41 5.16 -3.99
C LEU A 47 -18.36 5.27 -5.19
N LEU A 48 -17.86 5.70 -6.35
CA LEU A 48 -18.66 5.78 -7.58
C LEU A 48 -19.05 4.40 -8.11
N ILE A 49 -18.12 3.44 -8.08
CA ILE A 49 -18.35 2.08 -8.61
C ILE A 49 -19.18 1.24 -7.63
N PHE A 50 -18.92 1.35 -6.33
CA PHE A 50 -19.46 0.46 -5.29
C PHE A 50 -20.34 1.18 -4.26
N ARG A 51 -21.01 2.27 -4.65
CA ARG A 51 -21.75 3.19 -3.76
C ARG A 51 -22.58 2.52 -2.66
N ARG A 52 -23.33 1.46 -2.98
CA ARG A 52 -24.18 0.74 -2.00
C ARG A 52 -23.40 -0.09 -0.99
N ARG A 53 -22.25 -0.66 -1.39
CA ARG A 53 -21.40 -1.48 -0.51
C ARG A 53 -20.39 -0.62 0.26
N ALA A 54 -19.94 0.48 -0.33
CA ALA A 54 -18.97 1.40 0.28
C ALA A 54 -19.51 2.12 1.53
N LEU A 55 -20.83 2.25 1.65
CA LEU A 55 -21.49 2.94 2.77
C LEU A 55 -22.26 1.99 3.69
N ALA A 56 -22.02 0.67 3.57
CA ALA A 56 -22.59 -0.32 4.47
C ALA A 56 -22.08 -0.06 5.89
N LYS A 57 -23.00 0.02 6.87
CA LYS A 57 -22.62 0.28 8.26
C LYS A 57 -21.92 -0.92 8.89
N GLU A 58 -22.24 -2.10 8.38
CA GLU A 58 -21.73 -3.39 8.81
C GLU A 58 -20.23 -3.57 8.56
N THR A 59 -19.66 -2.84 7.59
CA THR A 59 -18.24 -2.91 7.24
C THR A 59 -17.45 -1.66 7.64
N PHE A 60 -18.10 -0.72 8.33
CA PHE A 60 -17.50 0.57 8.65
C PHE A 60 -16.35 0.45 9.64
N PHE A 61 -16.48 -0.43 10.64
CA PHE A 61 -15.46 -0.61 11.66
C PHE A 61 -14.21 -1.31 11.09
N GLU A 62 -14.41 -2.38 10.32
CA GLU A 62 -13.34 -3.08 9.61
C GLU A 62 -12.65 -2.16 8.60
N GLY A 63 -13.44 -1.38 7.86
CA GLY A 63 -12.94 -0.37 6.94
C GLY A 63 -12.10 0.71 7.65
N PHE A 64 -12.52 1.15 8.84
CA PHE A 64 -11.76 2.10 9.63
C PHE A 64 -10.43 1.52 10.13
N ILE A 65 -10.42 0.28 10.63
CA ILE A 65 -9.19 -0.40 11.08
C ILE A 65 -8.20 -0.54 9.91
N LEU A 66 -8.68 -1.01 8.75
CA LEU A 66 -7.86 -1.14 7.55
C LEU A 66 -7.35 0.22 7.06
N GLY A 67 -8.23 1.23 7.04
CA GLY A 67 -7.88 2.59 6.65
C GLY A 67 -6.82 3.22 7.57
N ALA A 68 -6.95 3.06 8.89
CA ALA A 68 -5.98 3.53 9.86
C ALA A 68 -4.63 2.83 9.66
N THR A 69 -4.63 1.50 9.49
CA THR A 69 -3.41 0.72 9.26
C THR A 69 -2.69 1.17 7.98
N LEU A 70 -3.44 1.36 6.90
CA LEU A 70 -2.90 1.88 5.63
C LEU A 70 -2.37 3.31 5.77
N PHE A 71 -3.08 4.18 6.50
CA PHE A 71 -2.66 5.56 6.73
C PHE A 71 -1.32 5.62 7.46
N PHE A 72 -1.16 4.88 8.56
CA PHE A 72 0.10 4.85 9.29
C PHE A 72 1.21 4.19 8.48
N GLY A 73 0.94 3.03 7.84
CA GLY A 73 1.91 2.33 7.00
C GLY A 73 2.45 3.20 5.87
N HIS A 74 1.55 3.75 5.04
CA HIS A 74 1.96 4.62 3.94
C HIS A 74 2.43 6.00 4.39
N GLY A 75 1.91 6.52 5.51
CA GLY A 75 2.33 7.78 6.10
C GLY A 75 3.79 7.72 6.52
N PHE A 76 4.18 6.69 7.28
CA PHE A 76 5.59 6.47 7.63
C PHE A 76 6.45 6.20 6.41
N GLN A 77 5.96 5.42 5.45
CA GLN A 77 6.67 5.13 4.21
C GLN A 77 6.98 6.42 3.41
N ILE A 78 5.98 7.27 3.16
CA ILE A 78 6.15 8.47 2.32
C ILE A 78 6.95 9.56 3.02
N VAL A 79 6.80 9.69 4.35
CA VAL A 79 7.63 10.59 5.15
C VAL A 79 9.07 10.07 5.17
N GLY A 80 9.29 8.77 5.36
CA GLY A 80 10.61 8.14 5.29
C GLY A 80 11.27 8.33 3.93
N LEU A 81 10.50 8.22 2.84
CA LEU A 81 10.99 8.44 1.47
C LEU A 81 11.56 9.84 1.28
N LYS A 82 11.10 10.86 2.01
CA LYS A 82 11.70 12.20 2.00
C LYS A 82 13.19 12.15 2.38
N TYR A 83 13.54 11.33 3.37
CA TYR A 83 14.88 11.27 3.97
C TYR A 83 15.80 10.21 3.35
N THR A 84 15.29 9.34 2.47
CA THR A 84 16.07 8.27 1.86
C THR A 84 15.91 8.23 0.33
N SER A 85 16.65 7.36 -0.34
CA SER A 85 16.53 7.14 -1.79
C SER A 85 15.31 6.27 -2.11
N ALA A 86 14.80 6.38 -3.34
CA ALA A 86 13.71 5.51 -3.80
C ALA A 86 14.07 4.03 -3.67
N SER A 87 15.30 3.64 -4.02
CA SER A 87 15.79 2.26 -3.89
C SER A 87 15.83 1.78 -2.45
N ASN A 88 16.34 2.60 -1.52
CA ASN A 88 16.39 2.23 -0.10
C ASN A 88 14.97 2.11 0.49
N SER A 89 14.06 3.03 0.16
CA SER A 89 12.66 2.96 0.61
C SER A 89 11.95 1.73 0.06
N ALA A 90 12.15 1.40 -1.23
CA ALA A 90 11.60 0.21 -1.86
C ALA A 90 12.14 -1.07 -1.22
N PHE A 91 13.45 -1.13 -0.97
CA PHE A 91 14.09 -2.26 -0.30
C PHE A 91 13.54 -2.46 1.12
N ILE A 92 13.54 -1.42 1.95
CA ILE A 92 13.00 -1.47 3.32
C ILE A 92 11.53 -1.90 3.31
N THR A 93 10.73 -1.37 2.37
CA THR A 93 9.34 -1.77 2.25
C THR A 93 9.25 -3.26 1.90
N SER A 94 10.00 -3.76 0.92
CA SER A 94 9.95 -5.17 0.50
C SER A 94 10.33 -6.18 1.61
N LEU A 95 11.03 -5.75 2.66
CA LEU A 95 11.32 -6.59 3.83
C LEU A 95 10.06 -7.03 4.59
N TYR A 96 8.89 -6.38 4.41
CA TYR A 96 7.64 -6.82 5.03
C TYR A 96 7.29 -8.27 4.66
N VAL A 97 7.72 -8.76 3.48
CA VAL A 97 7.50 -10.13 3.03
C VAL A 97 8.10 -11.15 4.00
N VAL A 98 9.24 -10.83 4.62
CA VAL A 98 9.86 -11.68 5.64
C VAL A 98 8.99 -11.73 6.90
N PHE A 99 8.39 -10.61 7.31
CA PHE A 99 7.55 -10.54 8.52
C PHE A 99 6.14 -11.10 8.31
N THR A 100 5.64 -11.11 7.08
CA THR A 100 4.27 -11.54 6.73
C THR A 100 3.91 -12.93 7.26
N PRO A 101 4.71 -14.01 7.04
CA PRO A 101 4.38 -15.34 7.54
C PRO A 101 4.39 -15.41 9.08
N PHE A 102 5.28 -14.68 9.75
CA PHE A 102 5.31 -14.65 11.22
C PHE A 102 4.07 -13.97 11.78
N ILE A 103 3.68 -12.82 11.23
CA ILE A 103 2.47 -12.11 11.63
C ILE A 103 1.23 -12.99 11.36
N ALA A 104 1.18 -13.66 10.21
CA ALA A 104 0.10 -14.59 9.88
C ALA A 104 0.03 -15.75 10.88
N TYR A 105 1.16 -16.37 11.24
CA TYR A 105 1.22 -17.41 12.25
C TYR A 105 0.65 -16.96 13.60
N PHE A 106 1.06 -15.77 14.08
CA PHE A 106 0.60 -15.28 15.40
C PHE A 106 -0.86 -14.80 15.41
N ILE A 107 -1.37 -14.24 14.31
CA ILE A 107 -2.70 -13.64 14.25
C ILE A 107 -3.75 -14.61 13.71
N LEU A 108 -3.43 -15.32 12.63
CA LEU A 108 -4.35 -16.22 11.92
C LEU A 108 -4.19 -17.69 12.37
N GLY A 109 -3.09 -18.04 13.03
CA GLY A 109 -2.78 -19.43 13.39
C GLY A 109 -2.29 -20.28 12.21
N ASP A 110 -1.92 -19.65 11.10
CA ASP A 110 -1.45 -20.33 9.89
C ASP A 110 -0.09 -21.01 10.16
N GLU A 111 0.03 -22.31 9.88
CA GLU A 111 1.32 -23.00 9.95
C GLU A 111 2.31 -22.39 8.94
N VAL A 112 3.49 -21.99 9.43
CA VAL A 112 4.58 -21.52 8.58
C VAL A 112 5.11 -22.71 7.79
N LYS A 113 4.60 -22.90 6.56
CA LYS A 113 5.15 -23.87 5.62
C LYS A 113 6.41 -23.26 5.00
N GLU A 114 7.55 -23.88 5.30
CA GLU A 114 8.85 -23.59 4.66
C GLU A 114 8.80 -23.73 3.14
#